data_AF-A0A0X3PWL1-F1
#
_entry.id   AF-A0A0X3PWL1-F1
#
_cell.length_a   1.000
_cell.length_b   1.000
_cell.length_c   1.000
_cell.angle_alpha   90.00
_cell.angle_beta   90.00
_cell.angle_gamma   90.00
#
_symmetry.space_group_name_H-M   'P 1'
#
loop_
_entity.id
_entity.type
_entity.pdbx_description
1 polymer ?
#
loop_
_entity_poly.entity_id
_entity_poly.type
_entity_poly.pdbx_seq_one_letter_code
_entity_poly.pdbx_strand_id
1 'polypeptide(L)'
;MECFDAWLKRTSKGCDFILPNECCNMINTVAALKANILKLCTKETQGEDMHQYHNQTEANLEKIQRRLAYILNEKLGTVLEGVLAKLARYDSNTLLSSVLSLTKPTDEVGKAYVEFMRVNLEQLRQKLSDEVYVLSTMETWYMAQTRMISEWLNARKNHSLHPYQFTCLSTIMKKMYSDFELQGISPDALDTMTYKTISQRLQVEEATIAVQPDSSSSPTRTLFGTITGGFSGLSSSIPKPGFLSKMG
;
A
#
# COMPACT_ATOMS: atom_id res chain seq x y z
N MET A 1 0.52 0.00 -27.09
CA MET A 1 -0.06 -0.75 -25.97
C MET A 1 0.52 -2.16 -25.86
N GLU A 2 0.56 -2.93 -26.94
CA GLU A 2 1.10 -4.31 -26.93
C GLU A 2 2.54 -4.40 -26.43
N CYS A 3 3.42 -3.45 -26.80
CA CYS A 3 4.79 -3.41 -26.30
C CYS A 3 4.86 -3.19 -24.78
N PHE A 4 4.02 -2.34 -24.22
CA PHE A 4 4.00 -2.05 -22.78
C PHE A 4 3.58 -3.29 -21.98
N ASP A 5 2.50 -3.95 -22.42
CA ASP A 5 2.03 -5.20 -21.83
C ASP A 5 3.07 -6.33 -21.98
N ALA A 6 3.70 -6.46 -23.15
CA ALA A 6 4.76 -7.44 -23.38
C ALA A 6 5.96 -7.24 -22.45
N TRP A 7 6.38 -6.00 -22.20
CA TRP A 7 7.43 -5.70 -21.22
C TRP A 7 7.04 -6.16 -19.82
N LEU A 8 5.84 -5.80 -19.35
CA LEU A 8 5.36 -6.17 -18.01
C LEU A 8 5.12 -7.68 -17.85
N LYS A 9 4.79 -8.40 -18.92
CA LYS A 9 4.64 -9.87 -18.91
C LYS A 9 5.97 -10.61 -18.74
N ARG A 10 7.09 -10.00 -19.15
CA ARG A 10 8.43 -10.59 -19.07
C ARG A 10 9.11 -10.37 -17.73
N THR A 11 8.60 -9.48 -16.90
CA THR A 11 9.16 -9.18 -15.58
C THR A 11 8.69 -10.17 -14.52
N SER A 12 9.35 -10.14 -13.36
CA SER A 12 8.98 -10.99 -12.23
C SER A 12 7.50 -10.87 -11.86
N LYS A 13 6.96 -11.95 -11.31
CA LYS A 13 5.62 -12.02 -10.69
C LYS A 13 5.67 -11.93 -9.16
N GLY A 14 6.88 -11.82 -8.59
CA GLY A 14 7.13 -11.76 -7.16
C GLY A 14 7.47 -10.35 -6.67
N CYS A 15 7.89 -10.28 -5.40
CA CYS A 15 8.28 -9.03 -4.73
C CYS A 15 9.58 -8.41 -5.28
N ASP A 16 10.30 -9.13 -6.13
CA ASP A 16 11.45 -8.63 -6.89
C ASP A 16 11.05 -7.87 -8.16
N PHE A 17 9.74 -7.74 -8.45
CA PHE A 17 9.28 -6.91 -9.56
C PHE A 17 9.60 -5.43 -9.33
N ILE A 18 10.21 -4.80 -10.33
CA ILE A 18 10.45 -3.36 -10.40
C ILE A 18 9.97 -2.89 -11.77
N LEU A 19 9.20 -1.79 -11.81
CA LEU A 19 8.74 -1.18 -13.05
C LEU A 19 9.93 -0.88 -14.00
N PRO A 20 9.98 -1.46 -15.21
CA PRO A 20 11.09 -1.21 -16.13
C PRO A 20 11.16 0.25 -16.60
N ASN A 21 12.36 0.76 -16.80
CA ASN A 21 12.59 2.11 -17.32
C ASN A 21 11.95 2.31 -18.71
N GLU A 22 11.90 1.27 -19.53
CA GLU A 22 11.26 1.30 -20.84
C GLU A 22 9.77 1.58 -20.73
N CYS A 23 9.10 1.00 -19.73
CA CYS A 23 7.69 1.29 -19.42
C CYS A 23 7.52 2.75 -18.97
N CYS A 24 8.40 3.26 -18.11
CA CYS A 24 8.40 4.66 -17.70
C CYS A 24 8.58 5.62 -18.89
N ASN A 25 9.50 5.31 -19.79
CA ASN A 25 9.74 6.10 -21.01
C ASN A 25 8.51 6.13 -21.91
N MET A 26 7.80 5.01 -22.07
CA MET A 26 6.54 4.98 -22.82
C MET A 26 5.47 5.86 -22.19
N ILE A 27 5.32 5.83 -20.86
CA ILE A 27 4.38 6.69 -20.12
C ILE A 27 4.75 8.17 -20.32
N ASN A 28 6.02 8.53 -20.12
CA ASN A 28 6.50 9.91 -20.29
C ASN A 28 6.34 10.40 -21.73
N THR A 29 6.49 9.53 -22.71
CA THR A 29 6.26 9.88 -24.12
C THR A 29 4.81 10.28 -24.34
N VAL A 30 3.85 9.54 -23.76
CA VAL A 30 2.42 9.90 -23.84
C VAL A 30 2.17 11.23 -23.14
N ALA A 31 2.74 11.46 -21.95
CA ALA A 31 2.61 12.73 -21.24
C ALA A 31 3.19 13.92 -22.04
N ALA A 32 4.36 13.74 -22.65
CA ALA A 32 4.99 14.76 -23.50
C ALA A 32 4.16 15.07 -24.75
N LEU A 33 3.58 14.06 -25.40
CA LEU A 33 2.68 14.25 -26.53
C LEU A 33 1.44 15.05 -26.14
N LYS A 34 0.84 14.77 -24.98
CA LYS A 34 -0.31 15.55 -24.47
C LYS A 34 0.06 17.02 -24.26
N ALA A 35 1.18 17.28 -23.59
CA ALA A 35 1.66 18.64 -23.35
C ALA A 35 1.95 19.41 -24.66
N ASN A 36 2.45 18.73 -25.68
CA ASN A 36 2.73 19.34 -26.98
C ASN A 36 1.45 19.67 -27.76
N ILE A 37 0.43 18.81 -27.72
CA ILE A 37 -0.86 19.09 -28.37
C ILE A 37 -1.52 20.32 -27.74
N LEU A 38 -1.53 20.41 -26.41
CA LEU A 38 -2.07 21.59 -25.70
C LEU A 38 -1.39 22.90 -26.13
N LYS A 39 -0.06 22.90 -26.29
CA LYS A 39 0.68 24.06 -26.78
C LYS A 39 0.29 24.45 -28.21
N LEU A 40 0.06 23.47 -29.08
CA LEU A 40 -0.40 23.71 -30.46
C LEU A 40 -1.82 24.31 -30.47
N CYS A 41 -2.70 23.88 -29.57
CA CYS A 41 -4.04 24.47 -29.43
C CYS A 41 -4.03 25.95 -29.04
N THR A 42 -2.99 26.41 -28.32
CA THR A 42 -2.87 27.81 -27.87
C THR A 42 -2.14 28.74 -28.85
N LYS A 43 -1.41 28.18 -29.82
CA LYS A 43 -0.75 28.97 -30.88
C LYS A 43 -1.70 29.10 -32.06
N GLU A 44 -2.37 30.26 -32.12
CA GLU A 44 -3.10 30.84 -33.26
C GLU A 44 -3.13 29.95 -34.52
N THR A 45 -4.13 29.09 -34.63
CA THR A 45 -4.48 28.49 -35.93
C THR A 45 -6.01 28.48 -36.06
N GLN A 46 -6.53 29.51 -36.72
CA GLN A 46 -7.97 29.74 -36.93
C GLN A 46 -8.51 28.74 -37.97
N GLY A 47 -9.17 27.68 -37.51
CA GLY A 47 -9.94 26.77 -38.37
C GLY A 47 -10.72 25.76 -37.55
N GLU A 48 -12.06 25.72 -37.71
CA GLU A 48 -12.97 24.85 -36.93
C GLU A 48 -12.58 23.35 -37.04
N ASP A 49 -12.18 22.88 -38.23
CA ASP A 49 -11.75 21.49 -38.45
C ASP A 49 -10.50 21.12 -37.65
N MET A 50 -9.54 22.03 -37.51
CA MET A 50 -8.26 21.76 -36.85
C MET A 50 -8.42 21.65 -35.33
N HIS A 51 -9.30 22.46 -34.73
CA HIS A 51 -9.69 22.31 -33.33
C HIS A 51 -10.36 20.95 -33.07
N GLN A 52 -11.19 20.44 -33.99
CA GLN A 52 -11.83 19.14 -33.84
C GLN A 52 -10.84 17.97 -33.88
N TYR A 53 -9.85 18.01 -34.79
CA TYR A 53 -8.78 17.00 -34.84
C TYR A 53 -7.89 17.00 -33.59
N HIS A 54 -7.55 18.18 -33.06
CA HIS A 54 -6.76 18.30 -31.84
C HIS A 54 -7.51 17.73 -30.62
N ASN A 55 -8.80 18.06 -30.47
CA ASN A 55 -9.64 17.52 -29.39
C ASN A 55 -9.76 15.99 -29.47
N GLN A 56 -9.93 15.43 -30.67
CA GLN A 56 -9.99 13.98 -30.86
C GLN A 56 -8.65 13.30 -30.50
N THR A 57 -7.53 13.94 -30.84
CA THR A 57 -6.19 13.41 -30.55
C THR A 57 -5.89 13.45 -29.05
N GLU A 58 -6.26 14.53 -28.38
CA GLU A 58 -6.14 14.66 -26.93
C GLU A 58 -6.97 13.59 -26.20
N ALA A 59 -8.24 13.41 -26.58
CA ALA A 59 -9.10 12.36 -26.01
C ALA A 59 -8.53 10.95 -26.21
N ASN A 60 -7.91 10.69 -27.37
CA ASN A 60 -7.24 9.43 -27.65
C ASN A 60 -6.00 9.22 -26.75
N LEU A 61 -5.18 10.25 -26.54
CA LEU A 61 -4.01 10.18 -25.66
C LEU A 61 -4.40 9.97 -24.20
N GLU A 62 -5.46 10.62 -23.71
CA GLU A 62 -5.99 10.35 -22.37
C GLU A 62 -6.43 8.90 -22.22
N LYS A 63 -7.12 8.35 -23.22
CA LYS A 63 -7.55 6.96 -23.22
C LYS A 63 -6.34 6.01 -23.17
N ILE A 64 -5.27 6.33 -23.89
CA ILE A 64 -4.01 5.59 -23.83
C ILE A 64 -3.39 5.67 -22.43
N GLN A 65 -3.29 6.87 -21.86
CA GLN A 65 -2.72 7.10 -20.53
C GLN A 65 -3.50 6.36 -19.43
N ARG A 66 -4.85 6.41 -19.47
CA ARG A 66 -5.71 5.63 -18.57
C ARG A 66 -5.49 4.13 -18.71
N ARG A 67 -5.32 3.64 -19.95
CA ARG A 67 -5.06 2.21 -20.20
C ARG A 67 -3.68 1.77 -19.71
N LEU A 68 -2.66 2.62 -19.82
CA LEU A 68 -1.33 2.34 -19.27
C LEU A 68 -1.38 2.24 -17.74
N ALA A 69 -2.08 3.18 -17.08
CA ALA A 69 -2.28 3.14 -15.64
C ALA A 69 -3.02 1.86 -15.21
N TYR A 70 -4.07 1.48 -15.92
CA TYR A 70 -4.81 0.24 -15.64
C TYR A 70 -3.91 -1.01 -15.73
N ILE A 71 -3.18 -1.19 -16.83
CA ILE A 71 -2.32 -2.38 -17.02
C ILE A 71 -1.20 -2.43 -15.97
N LEU A 72 -0.63 -1.27 -15.63
CA LEU A 72 0.37 -1.17 -14.57
C LEU A 72 -0.22 -1.56 -13.21
N ASN A 73 -1.40 -1.04 -12.88
CA ASN A 73 -2.06 -1.34 -11.61
C ASN A 73 -2.41 -2.82 -11.49
N GLU A 74 -2.93 -3.43 -12.56
CA GLU A 74 -3.17 -4.88 -12.62
C GLU A 74 -1.88 -5.66 -12.35
N LYS A 75 -0.77 -5.29 -13.02
CA LYS A 75 0.52 -5.94 -12.82
C LYS A 75 1.01 -5.82 -11.37
N LEU A 76 0.94 -4.64 -10.76
CA LEU A 76 1.31 -4.43 -9.36
C LEU A 76 0.41 -5.23 -8.41
N GLY A 77 -0.89 -5.32 -8.71
CA GLY A 77 -1.87 -6.13 -8.00
C GLY A 77 -1.51 -7.61 -7.99
N THR A 78 -1.05 -8.19 -9.10
CA THR A 78 -0.67 -9.62 -9.16
C THR A 78 0.41 -10.02 -8.15
N VAL A 79 1.28 -9.08 -7.74
CA VAL A 79 2.30 -9.34 -6.72
C VAL A 79 1.66 -9.50 -5.33
N LEU A 80 0.68 -8.64 -5.00
CA LEU A 80 -0.08 -8.78 -3.75
C LEU A 80 -0.92 -10.05 -3.74
N GLU A 81 -1.56 -10.36 -4.86
CA GLU A 81 -2.32 -11.61 -5.02
C GLU A 81 -1.43 -12.82 -4.71
N GLY A 82 -0.20 -12.85 -5.24
CA GLY A 82 0.78 -13.89 -4.95
C GLY A 82 1.15 -13.96 -3.46
N VAL A 83 1.28 -12.82 -2.78
CA VAL A 83 1.52 -12.77 -1.33
C VAL A 83 0.33 -13.31 -0.54
N LEU A 84 -0.88 -12.87 -0.85
CA LEU A 84 -2.11 -13.32 -0.22
C LEU A 84 -2.35 -14.83 -0.43
N ALA A 85 -2.00 -15.35 -1.61
CA ALA A 85 -2.04 -16.78 -1.90
C ALA A 85 -1.03 -17.58 -1.07
N LYS A 86 0.17 -17.03 -0.81
CA LYS A 86 1.15 -17.66 0.10
C LYS A 86 0.62 -17.67 1.54
N LEU A 87 -0.01 -16.59 1.98
CA LEU A 87 -0.60 -16.50 3.32
C LEU A 87 -1.76 -17.49 3.50
N ALA A 88 -2.57 -17.72 2.47
CA ALA A 88 -3.68 -18.68 2.50
C ALA A 88 -3.25 -20.13 2.79
N ARG A 89 -1.96 -20.48 2.61
CA ARG A 89 -1.41 -21.80 2.96
C ARG A 89 -1.36 -22.09 4.46
N TYR A 90 -1.61 -21.08 5.28
CA TYR A 90 -1.66 -21.17 6.75
C TYR A 90 -3.10 -21.18 7.27
N ASP A 91 -4.09 -21.29 6.39
CA ASP A 91 -5.48 -21.45 6.82
C ASP A 91 -5.67 -22.79 7.56
N SER A 92 -6.46 -22.80 8.63
CA SER A 92 -6.63 -23.94 9.54
C SER A 92 -7.14 -25.23 8.88
N ASN A 93 -7.70 -25.13 7.68
CA ASN A 93 -8.20 -26.22 6.85
C ASN A 93 -7.17 -26.78 5.84
N THR A 94 -5.93 -26.27 5.84
CA THR A 94 -4.88 -26.78 4.95
C THR A 94 -3.92 -27.73 5.68
N LEU A 95 -3.63 -28.88 5.05
CA LEU A 95 -2.70 -29.91 5.55
C LEU A 95 -1.26 -29.42 5.75
N LEU A 96 -0.91 -28.27 5.15
CA LEU A 96 0.42 -27.66 5.24
C LEU A 96 0.60 -26.81 6.51
N SER A 97 -0.49 -26.42 7.18
CA SER A 97 -0.43 -25.60 8.39
C SER A 97 0.37 -26.29 9.50
N SER A 98 0.22 -27.61 9.67
CA SER A 98 0.93 -28.40 10.69
C SER A 98 2.42 -28.61 10.39
N VAL A 99 2.80 -28.74 9.12
CA VAL A 99 4.20 -28.95 8.70
C VAL A 99 4.98 -27.62 8.66
N LEU A 100 4.34 -26.52 8.25
CA LEU A 100 4.98 -25.21 8.15
C LEU A 100 5.06 -24.46 9.49
N SER A 101 4.22 -24.82 10.46
CA SER A 101 4.29 -24.29 11.84
C SER A 101 5.57 -24.68 12.59
N LEU A 102 6.33 -25.68 12.07
CA LEU A 102 7.59 -26.12 12.67
C LEU A 102 8.76 -25.15 12.45
N THR A 103 8.64 -24.22 11.51
CA THR A 103 9.61 -23.13 11.29
C THR A 103 9.08 -21.86 11.92
N LYS A 104 9.91 -21.16 12.73
CA LYS A 104 9.52 -19.88 13.33
C LYS A 104 8.96 -18.96 12.24
N PRO A 105 7.77 -18.37 12.41
CA PRO A 105 7.23 -17.43 11.44
C PRO A 105 8.09 -16.17 11.43
N THR A 106 9.04 -16.10 10.50
CA THR A 106 9.74 -14.86 10.17
C THR A 106 8.83 -14.06 9.25
N ASP A 107 8.55 -12.80 9.58
CA ASP A 107 7.70 -11.86 8.81
C ASP A 107 8.27 -11.48 7.43
N GLU A 108 9.12 -12.33 6.86
CA GLU A 108 9.87 -12.14 5.62
C GLU A 108 8.96 -11.87 4.43
N VAL A 109 7.81 -12.57 4.31
CA VAL A 109 6.88 -12.33 3.19
C VAL A 109 6.26 -10.94 3.27
N GLY A 110 5.87 -10.50 4.47
CA GLY A 110 5.35 -9.15 4.69
C GLY A 110 6.41 -8.09 4.40
N LYS A 111 7.63 -8.28 4.92
CA LYS A 111 8.77 -7.38 4.67
C LYS A 111 9.14 -7.30 3.20
N ALA A 112 9.20 -8.43 2.49
CA ALA A 112 9.49 -8.47 1.06
C ALA A 112 8.43 -7.70 0.25
N TYR A 113 7.16 -7.82 0.62
CA TYR A 113 6.10 -7.04 -0.04
C TYR A 113 6.20 -5.54 0.24
N VAL A 114 6.54 -5.15 1.46
CA VAL A 114 6.77 -3.74 1.80
C VAL A 114 7.95 -3.17 1.00
N GLU A 115 9.03 -3.93 0.87
CA GLU A 115 10.19 -3.50 0.07
C GLU A 115 9.83 -3.36 -1.41
N PHE A 116 9.15 -4.35 -1.97
CA PHE A 116 8.58 -4.30 -3.31
C PHE A 116 7.78 -3.00 -3.55
N MET A 117 6.88 -2.69 -2.63
CA MET A 117 6.03 -1.52 -2.70
C MET A 117 6.86 -0.23 -2.69
N ARG A 118 7.79 -0.09 -1.74
CA ARG A 118 8.67 1.10 -1.64
C ARG A 118 9.50 1.33 -2.88
N VAL A 119 10.14 0.28 -3.39
CA VAL A 119 10.98 0.39 -4.59
C VAL A 119 10.17 0.86 -5.78
N ASN A 120 8.93 0.36 -5.96
CA ASN A 120 8.07 0.78 -7.06
C ASN A 120 7.46 2.16 -6.86
N LEU A 121 7.09 2.55 -5.63
CA LEU A 121 6.71 3.94 -5.33
C LEU A 121 7.83 4.90 -5.73
N GLU A 122 9.07 4.59 -5.36
CA GLU A 122 10.22 5.40 -5.72
C GLU A 122 10.48 5.41 -7.22
N GLN A 123 10.34 4.27 -7.91
CA GLN A 123 10.45 4.24 -9.37
C GLN A 123 9.42 5.14 -10.06
N LEU A 124 8.14 5.08 -9.64
CA LEU A 124 7.11 5.95 -10.18
C LEU A 124 7.45 7.42 -9.92
N ARG A 125 7.92 7.74 -8.70
CA ARG A 125 8.24 9.09 -8.28
C ARG A 125 9.43 9.68 -9.04
N GLN A 126 10.50 8.90 -9.21
CA GLN A 126 11.75 9.38 -9.82
C GLN A 126 11.71 9.38 -11.35
N LYS A 127 10.96 8.45 -11.96
CA LYS A 127 11.06 8.22 -13.41
C LYS A 127 9.94 8.87 -14.21
N LEU A 128 8.79 9.15 -13.61
CA LEU A 128 7.66 9.74 -14.33
C LEU A 128 7.66 11.27 -14.20
N SER A 129 7.40 11.97 -15.30
CA SER A 129 7.48 13.43 -15.35
C SER A 129 6.18 14.15 -14.98
N ASP A 130 5.05 13.46 -15.09
CA ASP A 130 3.71 14.03 -14.81
C ASP A 130 3.31 13.70 -13.37
N GLU A 131 3.48 14.68 -12.48
CA GLU A 131 3.20 14.58 -11.04
C GLU A 131 1.75 14.18 -10.74
N VAL A 132 0.79 14.71 -11.51
CA VAL A 132 -0.63 14.40 -11.31
C VAL A 132 -0.90 12.95 -11.69
N TYR A 133 -0.28 12.47 -12.78
CA TYR A 133 -0.38 11.07 -13.18
C TYR A 133 0.24 10.12 -12.15
N VAL A 134 1.39 10.49 -11.54
CA VAL A 134 2.03 9.69 -10.49
C VAL A 134 1.11 9.55 -9.29
N LEU A 135 0.60 10.66 -8.75
CA LEU A 135 -0.29 10.65 -7.59
C LEU A 135 -1.57 9.85 -7.86
N SER A 136 -2.19 10.05 -9.02
CA SER A 136 -3.39 9.30 -9.42
C SER A 136 -3.13 7.79 -9.57
N THR A 137 -1.97 7.40 -10.09
CA THR A 137 -1.57 6.00 -10.22
C THR A 137 -1.33 5.37 -8.86
N MET A 138 -0.62 6.06 -7.96
CA MET A 138 -0.39 5.61 -6.59
C MET A 138 -1.69 5.49 -5.79
N GLU A 139 -2.58 6.47 -5.85
CA GLU A 139 -3.89 6.42 -5.20
C GLU A 139 -4.70 5.21 -5.68
N THR A 140 -4.78 5.00 -6.99
CA THR A 140 -5.48 3.85 -7.58
C THR A 140 -4.87 2.52 -7.12
N TRP A 141 -3.55 2.46 -6.98
CA TRP A 141 -2.84 1.29 -6.50
C TRP A 141 -3.13 0.99 -5.04
N TYR A 142 -3.05 1.99 -4.17
CA TYR A 142 -3.44 1.87 -2.76
C TYR A 142 -4.88 1.36 -2.59
N MET A 143 -5.82 1.92 -3.37
CA MET A 143 -7.22 1.52 -3.36
C MET A 143 -7.42 0.07 -3.81
N ALA A 144 -6.69 -0.37 -4.84
CA ALA A 144 -6.71 -1.76 -5.27
C ALA A 144 -6.15 -2.70 -4.19
N GLN A 145 -5.01 -2.35 -3.57
CA GLN A 145 -4.39 -3.16 -2.53
C GLN A 145 -5.28 -3.31 -1.29
N THR A 146 -5.84 -2.21 -0.79
CA THR A 146 -6.76 -2.24 0.36
C THR A 146 -8.00 -3.08 0.05
N ARG A 147 -8.56 -2.97 -1.16
CA ARG A 147 -9.68 -3.82 -1.61
C ARG A 147 -9.32 -5.30 -1.60
N MET A 148 -8.18 -5.69 -2.18
CA MET A 148 -7.75 -7.09 -2.24
C MET A 148 -7.55 -7.69 -0.84
N ILE A 149 -6.95 -6.93 0.08
CA ILE A 149 -6.76 -7.36 1.47
C ILE A 149 -8.12 -7.51 2.18
N SER A 150 -9.04 -6.56 1.97
CA SER A 150 -10.39 -6.63 2.51
C SER A 150 -11.14 -7.88 2.04
N GLU A 151 -11.11 -8.16 0.74
CA GLU A 151 -11.75 -9.35 0.15
C GLU A 151 -11.14 -10.65 0.72
N TRP A 152 -9.80 -10.69 0.86
CA TRP A 152 -9.09 -11.83 1.44
C TRP A 152 -9.46 -12.08 2.91
N LEU A 153 -9.58 -11.02 3.71
CA LEU A 153 -10.00 -11.11 5.11
C LEU A 153 -11.48 -11.50 5.24
N ASN A 154 -12.34 -10.96 4.37
CA ASN A 154 -13.77 -11.26 4.39
C ASN A 154 -14.05 -12.73 4.04
N ALA A 155 -13.26 -13.34 3.15
CA ALA A 155 -13.30 -14.79 2.90
C ALA A 155 -12.97 -15.63 4.16
N ARG A 156 -12.34 -15.04 5.17
CA ARG A 156 -11.95 -15.65 6.45
C ARG A 156 -12.68 -15.02 7.65
N LYS A 157 -13.84 -14.39 7.41
CA LYS A 157 -14.51 -13.60 8.46
C LYS A 157 -14.84 -14.41 9.73
N ASN A 158 -15.14 -15.70 9.59
CA ASN A 158 -15.54 -16.60 10.68
C ASN A 158 -14.37 -17.43 11.25
N HIS A 159 -13.14 -17.21 10.79
CA HIS A 159 -11.95 -17.93 11.23
C HIS A 159 -10.93 -16.95 11.80
N SER A 160 -10.31 -17.28 12.93
CA SER A 160 -9.16 -16.53 13.44
C SER A 160 -7.98 -16.66 12.49
N LEU A 161 -7.20 -15.58 12.36
CA LEU A 161 -6.00 -15.61 11.54
C LEU A 161 -4.89 -16.38 12.25
N HIS A 162 -4.10 -17.12 11.47
CA HIS A 162 -2.86 -17.69 11.98
C HIS A 162 -1.90 -16.55 12.40
N PRO A 163 -1.13 -16.66 13.50
CA PRO A 163 -0.24 -15.59 13.97
C PRO A 163 0.71 -15.05 12.90
N TYR A 164 1.19 -15.94 12.02
CA TYR A 164 1.99 -15.55 10.85
C TYR A 164 1.24 -14.67 9.84
N GLN A 165 -0.01 -15.03 9.51
CA GLN A 165 -0.86 -14.26 8.59
C GLN A 165 -1.12 -12.87 9.16
N PHE A 166 -1.50 -12.81 10.45
CA PHE A 166 -1.68 -11.56 11.18
C PHE A 166 -0.41 -10.69 11.14
N THR A 167 0.74 -11.26 11.48
CA THR A 167 2.01 -10.51 11.51
C THR A 167 2.37 -9.91 10.15
N CYS A 168 2.21 -10.70 9.08
CA CYS A 168 2.48 -10.22 7.71
C CYS A 168 1.50 -9.13 7.29
N LEU A 169 0.18 -9.36 7.45
CA LEU A 169 -0.84 -8.40 7.04
C LEU A 169 -0.78 -7.11 7.84
N SER A 170 -0.57 -7.18 9.16
CA SER A 170 -0.38 -5.99 10.00
C SER A 170 0.85 -5.18 9.57
N THR A 171 1.95 -5.85 9.21
CA THR A 171 3.15 -5.17 8.70
C THR A 171 2.86 -4.48 7.36
N ILE A 172 2.22 -5.18 6.42
CA ILE A 172 1.84 -4.62 5.12
C ILE A 172 0.91 -3.43 5.30
N MET A 173 -0.18 -3.57 6.05
CA MET A 173 -1.18 -2.50 6.23
C MET A 173 -0.58 -1.25 6.88
N LYS A 174 0.20 -1.41 7.95
CA LYS A 174 0.84 -0.28 8.64
C LYS A 174 1.81 0.47 7.72
N LYS A 175 2.64 -0.27 6.96
CA LYS A 175 3.63 0.34 6.05
C LYS A 175 3.01 0.90 4.79
N MET A 176 1.97 0.27 4.26
CA MET A 176 1.23 0.78 3.11
C MET A 176 0.62 2.15 3.42
N TYR A 177 -0.06 2.32 4.55
CA TYR A 177 -0.59 3.63 4.91
C TYR A 177 0.50 4.69 4.99
N SER A 178 1.55 4.44 5.79
CA SER A 178 2.62 5.43 6.02
C SER A 178 3.41 5.75 4.74
N ASP A 179 3.71 4.75 3.92
CA ASP A 179 4.56 4.94 2.75
C ASP A 179 3.81 5.68 1.64
N PHE A 180 2.50 5.46 1.46
CA PHE A 180 1.69 6.23 0.51
C PHE A 180 1.40 7.65 0.99
N GLU A 181 1.21 7.86 2.30
CA GLU A 181 1.14 9.20 2.91
C GLU A 181 2.42 10.00 2.63
N LEU A 182 3.60 9.37 2.78
CA LEU A 182 4.89 9.99 2.48
C LEU A 182 5.06 10.37 1.00
N GLN A 183 4.36 9.71 0.09
CA GLN A 183 4.36 10.06 -1.34
C GLN A 183 3.41 11.22 -1.67
N GLY A 184 2.67 11.74 -0.68
CA GLY A 184 1.78 12.89 -0.82
C GLY A 184 0.32 12.53 -1.13
N ILE A 185 -0.09 11.27 -0.95
CA ILE A 185 -1.50 10.90 -1.06
C ILE A 185 -2.27 11.48 0.14
N SER A 186 -3.42 12.08 -0.13
CA SER A 186 -4.18 12.78 0.91
C SER A 186 -4.74 11.80 1.96
N PRO A 187 -4.87 12.23 3.23
CA PRO A 187 -5.50 11.42 4.27
C PRO A 187 -6.91 10.98 3.90
N ASP A 188 -7.69 11.80 3.17
CA ASP A 188 -9.04 11.46 2.72
C ASP A 188 -9.05 10.26 1.76
N ALA A 189 -8.04 10.15 0.91
CA ALA A 189 -7.87 9.01 0.00
C ALA A 189 -7.32 7.76 0.73
N LEU A 190 -6.56 7.94 1.80
CA LEU A 190 -5.98 6.83 2.57
C LEU A 190 -6.95 6.25 3.61
N ASP A 191 -7.68 7.11 4.33
CA ASP A 191 -8.52 6.80 5.48
C ASP A 191 -9.94 6.36 5.09
N THR A 192 -9.99 5.46 4.11
CA THR A 192 -11.25 4.91 3.59
C THR A 192 -11.95 4.01 4.61
N MET A 193 -13.26 3.84 4.44
CA MET A 193 -14.02 2.87 5.25
C MET A 193 -13.44 1.45 5.14
N THR A 194 -12.94 1.06 3.97
CA THR A 194 -12.27 -0.23 3.76
C THR A 194 -11.03 -0.36 4.63
N TYR A 195 -10.16 0.66 4.63
CA TYR A 195 -8.95 0.68 5.46
C TYR A 195 -9.30 0.57 6.97
N LYS A 196 -10.30 1.35 7.42
CA LYS A 196 -10.78 1.30 8.82
C LYS A 196 -11.28 -0.08 9.20
N THR A 197 -12.06 -0.71 8.33
CA THR A 197 -12.62 -2.05 8.56
C THR A 197 -11.50 -3.11 8.69
N ILE A 198 -10.50 -3.06 7.80
CA ILE A 198 -9.34 -3.94 7.88
C ILE A 198 -8.57 -3.73 9.19
N SER A 199 -8.30 -2.46 9.53
CA SER A 199 -7.55 -2.10 10.73
C SER A 199 -8.24 -2.58 12.01
N GLN A 200 -9.56 -2.38 12.10
CA GLN A 200 -10.38 -2.91 13.20
C GLN A 200 -10.31 -4.43 13.29
N ARG A 201 -10.42 -5.13 12.15
CA ARG A 201 -10.29 -6.61 12.15
C ARG A 201 -8.93 -7.05 12.66
N LEU A 202 -7.84 -6.45 12.19
CA LEU A 202 -6.50 -6.81 12.63
C LEU A 202 -6.29 -6.51 14.12
N GLN A 203 -6.86 -5.42 14.65
CA GLN A 203 -6.81 -5.10 16.07
C GLN A 203 -7.50 -6.17 16.94
N VAL A 204 -8.65 -6.70 16.49
CA VAL A 204 -9.35 -7.80 17.20
C VAL A 204 -8.53 -9.09 17.17
N GLU A 205 -7.87 -9.40 16.05
CA GLU A 205 -6.98 -10.57 15.94
C GLU A 205 -5.76 -10.44 16.86
N GLU A 206 -5.18 -9.24 16.98
CA GLU A 206 -4.07 -8.96 17.90
C GLU A 206 -4.46 -9.28 19.36
N ALA A 207 -5.62 -8.80 19.79
CA ALA A 207 -6.15 -9.10 21.12
C ALA A 207 -6.44 -10.59 21.32
N THR A 208 -6.95 -11.26 20.28
CA THR A 208 -7.25 -12.70 20.32
C THR A 208 -5.97 -13.55 20.48
N ILE A 209 -4.91 -13.21 19.74
CA ILE A 209 -3.62 -13.90 19.82
C ILE A 209 -2.96 -13.66 21.19
N ALA A 210 -3.03 -12.44 21.73
CA ALA A 210 -2.43 -12.09 23.02
C ALA A 210 -3.06 -12.82 24.23
N VAL A 211 -4.30 -13.32 24.09
CA VAL A 211 -5.04 -14.02 25.16
C VAL A 211 -4.88 -15.54 25.06
N GLN A 212 -4.33 -16.08 23.97
CA GLN A 212 -4.07 -17.52 23.87
C GLN A 212 -2.99 -17.92 24.88
N PRO A 213 -3.25 -18.88 25.78
CA PRO A 213 -2.26 -19.33 26.75
C PRO A 213 -1.14 -20.07 26.00
N ASP A 214 0.07 -19.51 26.02
CA ASP A 214 1.26 -20.13 25.45
C ASP A 214 1.48 -21.54 26.03
N SER A 215 1.43 -22.57 25.18
CA SER A 215 1.96 -23.91 25.49
C SER A 215 3.50 -23.96 25.40
N SER A 216 4.18 -22.82 25.55
CA SER A 216 5.62 -22.76 25.78
C SER A 216 5.98 -21.46 26.49
N SER A 217 6.22 -21.57 27.79
CA SER A 217 6.81 -20.53 28.63
C SER A 217 8.03 -19.85 28.02
N SER A 218 8.01 -18.52 27.88
CA SER A 218 9.15 -17.64 28.23
C SER A 218 8.75 -16.15 28.24
N PRO A 219 9.09 -15.38 29.29
CA PRO A 219 8.73 -13.97 29.42
C PRO A 219 9.86 -13.06 28.92
N THR A 220 9.75 -12.52 27.70
CA THR A 220 10.40 -11.28 27.22
C THR A 220 10.00 -11.10 25.74
N ARG A 221 9.63 -9.95 25.19
CA ARG A 221 10.05 -8.58 25.45
C ARG A 221 9.10 -7.64 24.69
N THR A 222 8.77 -6.52 25.31
CA THR A 222 8.07 -5.35 24.76
C THR A 222 8.59 -4.97 23.36
N LEU A 223 7.71 -4.89 22.36
CA LEU A 223 8.10 -4.51 21.00
C LEU A 223 7.02 -3.72 20.25
N PHE A 224 6.45 -2.68 20.88
CA PHE A 224 5.90 -1.54 20.16
C PHE A 224 6.13 -0.28 21.01
N GLY A 225 7.27 0.36 20.76
CA GLY A 225 7.53 1.70 21.25
C GLY A 225 6.65 2.69 20.49
N THR A 226 5.73 3.32 21.20
CA THR A 226 5.00 4.51 20.77
C THR A 226 5.99 5.64 20.50
N ILE A 227 6.10 6.07 19.24
CA ILE A 227 6.87 7.26 18.85
C ILE A 227 5.91 8.23 18.13
N THR A 228 5.52 9.27 18.88
CA THR A 228 5.25 10.69 18.52
C THR A 228 4.06 11.02 17.61
N GLY A 229 3.26 12.08 17.82
CA GLY A 229 3.32 13.20 18.78
C GLY A 229 2.20 14.22 18.51
N GLY A 230 2.00 15.20 19.42
CA GLY A 230 1.10 16.34 19.19
C GLY A 230 0.66 17.08 20.47
N PHE A 231 1.13 18.32 20.63
CA PHE A 231 1.11 19.21 21.79
C PHE A 231 -0.25 19.72 22.31
N SER A 232 -0.35 19.87 23.65
CA SER A 232 -0.84 21.05 24.41
C SER A 232 -1.14 20.60 25.86
N GLY A 233 -0.38 20.96 26.89
CA GLY A 233 -0.41 22.30 27.50
C GLY A 233 -1.55 22.38 28.51
N LEU A 234 -1.27 22.12 29.80
CA LEU A 234 -1.77 22.88 30.96
C LEU A 234 -1.29 22.28 32.28
N SER A 235 -0.75 23.18 33.09
CA SER A 235 -0.35 23.05 34.49
C SER A 235 -1.54 22.71 35.39
N SER A 236 -1.35 21.84 36.39
CA SER A 236 -1.67 22.16 37.80
C SER A 236 -1.42 20.99 38.77
N SER A 237 -0.63 21.29 39.80
CA SER A 237 -0.73 20.82 41.21
C SER A 237 -0.75 19.33 41.57
N ILE A 238 0.38 18.84 42.11
CA ILE A 238 0.45 17.73 43.08
C ILE A 238 0.83 18.34 44.45
N PRO A 239 0.11 18.08 45.55
CA PRO A 239 0.53 18.51 46.88
C PRO A 239 1.57 17.55 47.48
N LYS A 240 2.60 18.11 48.13
CA LYS A 240 3.59 17.37 48.95
C LYS A 240 2.95 16.92 50.28
N PRO A 241 3.29 15.74 50.82
CA PRO A 241 2.95 15.37 52.18
C PRO A 241 3.93 16.02 53.18
N GLY A 242 3.38 16.76 54.15
CA GLY A 242 4.13 17.32 55.27
C GLY A 242 4.23 16.33 56.42
N PHE A 243 5.46 15.92 56.75
CA PHE A 243 5.79 15.35 58.06
C PHE A 243 6.54 16.42 58.85
N LEU A 244 5.94 16.90 59.94
CA LEU A 244 6.62 17.63 61.00
C LEU A 244 6.38 16.87 62.32
N SER A 245 7.48 16.45 62.93
CA SER A 245 7.58 15.90 64.28
C SER A 245 7.81 17.00 65.31
N LYS A 246 7.46 16.70 66.57
CA LYS A 246 7.58 17.44 67.85
C LYS A 246 6.34 18.28 68.19
N MET A 247 5.76 18.18 69.38
CA MET A 247 6.41 18.05 70.69
C MET A 247 5.45 17.43 71.73
N GLY A 248 6.03 16.64 72.63
CA GLY A 248 5.44 16.03 73.82
C GLY A 248 6.51 15.18 74.46
#